data_AF-A0A433PDC6-F1
#
_entry.id   AF-A0A433PDC6-F1
#
_cell.length_a   1.000
_cell.length_b   1.000
_cell.length_c   1.000
_cell.angle_alpha   90.00
_cell.angle_beta   90.00
_cell.angle_gamma   90.00
#
_symmetry.space_group_name_H-M   'P 1'
#
loop_
_entity.id
_entity.type
_entity.pdbx_description
1 polymer ?
#
loop_
_entity_poly.entity_id
_entity_poly.type
_entity_poly.pdbx_seq_one_letter_code
_entity_poly.pdbx_strand_id
1 'polypeptide(L)'
;MRGLVKAGILHGDEEELIKSHITAAFFPHGLGHLLGLDVHDVGGYPAGTERIEEPGIRYLRMRRVLKKGMVVTVEPEYFSPTQTQTPITAGIYFCNHMINPLLDNPDMARFIDLEVLARYRPVGGVRIEDDVLITEDGYENLTTVPRSVEEIEAIMAEGR
;
A
#
# COMPACT_ATOMS: atom_id res chain seq x y z
N MET A 1 5.43 -1.50 -6.02
CA MET A 1 6.08 -1.96 -7.28
C MET A 1 7.57 -2.25 -7.10
N ARG A 2 8.43 -1.25 -6.86
CA ARG A 2 9.89 -1.43 -6.80
C ARG A 2 10.37 -2.49 -5.79
N GLY A 3 9.70 -2.61 -4.65
CA GLY A 3 9.97 -3.68 -3.68
C GLY A 3 9.74 -5.09 -4.23
N LEU A 4 8.68 -5.30 -5.01
CA LEU A 4 8.39 -6.58 -5.66
C LEU A 4 9.41 -6.92 -6.76
N VAL A 5 9.90 -5.89 -7.48
CA VAL A 5 10.98 -6.05 -8.46
C VAL A 5 12.30 -6.41 -7.76
N LYS A 6 12.65 -5.69 -6.69
CA LYS A 6 13.85 -5.97 -5.88
C LYS A 6 13.81 -7.38 -5.25
N ALA A 7 12.63 -7.85 -4.86
CA ALA A 7 12.43 -9.20 -4.34
C ALA A 7 12.52 -10.30 -5.42
N GLY A 8 12.58 -9.92 -6.70
CA GLY A 8 12.60 -10.84 -7.85
C GLY A 8 11.24 -11.44 -8.19
N ILE A 9 10.15 -10.96 -7.59
CA ILE A 9 8.78 -11.46 -7.87
C ILE A 9 8.30 -10.90 -9.20
N LEU A 10 8.55 -9.62 -9.45
CA LEU A 10 8.20 -8.94 -10.69
C LEU A 10 9.46 -8.63 -11.52
N HIS A 11 9.34 -8.74 -12.84
CA HIS A 11 10.36 -8.32 -13.79
C HIS A 11 9.73 -7.57 -14.96
N GLY A 12 10.51 -6.71 -15.62
CA GLY A 12 10.03 -5.82 -16.68
C GLY A 12 10.39 -4.36 -16.42
N ASP A 13 10.03 -3.50 -17.36
CA ASP A 13 10.23 -2.06 -17.23
C ASP A 13 9.19 -1.43 -16.28
N GLU A 14 9.60 -0.39 -15.54
CA GLU A 14 8.73 0.29 -14.56
C GLU A 14 7.48 0.90 -15.22
N GLU A 15 7.62 1.49 -16.42
CA GLU A 15 6.51 2.08 -17.14
C GLU A 15 5.52 1.01 -17.63
N GLU A 16 6.02 -0.13 -18.09
CA GLU A 16 5.19 -1.28 -18.48
C GLU A 16 4.43 -1.88 -17.30
N LEU A 17 5.11 -2.07 -16.16
CA LEU A 17 4.49 -2.61 -14.94
C LEU A 17 3.38 -1.67 -14.43
N ILE A 18 3.59 -0.36 -14.47
CA ILE A 18 2.56 0.63 -14.10
C ILE A 18 1.37 0.57 -15.06
N LYS A 19 1.62 0.61 -16.38
CA LYS A 19 0.56 0.56 -17.41
C LYS A 19 -0.25 -0.73 -17.37
N SER A 20 0.37 -1.85 -17.00
CA SER A 20 -0.32 -3.15 -16.89
C SER A 20 -1.26 -3.26 -15.69
N HIS A 21 -1.17 -2.34 -14.72
CA HIS A 21 -1.84 -2.40 -13.42
C HIS A 21 -1.56 -3.69 -12.62
N ILE A 22 -0.50 -4.44 -12.93
CA ILE A 22 -0.20 -5.74 -12.29
C ILE A 22 -0.07 -5.64 -10.77
N THR A 23 0.37 -4.50 -10.25
CA THR A 23 0.51 -4.25 -8.82
C THR A 23 -0.82 -4.24 -8.07
N ALA A 24 -1.95 -4.03 -8.76
CA ALA A 24 -3.28 -4.07 -8.15
C ALA A 24 -3.65 -5.46 -7.60
N ALA A 25 -3.02 -6.54 -8.10
CA ALA A 25 -3.21 -7.87 -7.53
C ALA A 25 -2.49 -8.07 -6.19
N PHE A 26 -1.40 -7.33 -5.97
CA PHE A 26 -0.62 -7.37 -4.74
C PHE A 26 -1.05 -6.29 -3.73
N PHE A 27 -1.78 -5.28 -4.19
CA PHE A 27 -2.34 -4.19 -3.39
C PHE A 27 -3.79 -3.90 -3.86
N PRO A 28 -4.76 -4.72 -3.46
CA PRO A 28 -6.12 -4.68 -3.99
C PRO A 28 -7.04 -3.71 -3.24
N HIS A 29 -6.50 -2.66 -2.64
CA HIS A 29 -7.25 -1.67 -1.87
C HIS A 29 -6.75 -0.24 -2.09
N GLY A 30 -7.45 0.73 -1.52
CA GLY A 30 -7.05 2.14 -1.53
C GLY A 30 -5.84 2.40 -0.64
N LEU A 31 -5.13 3.51 -0.88
CA LEU A 31 -3.99 3.96 -0.08
C LEU A 31 -4.32 4.33 1.36
N GLY A 32 -5.59 4.67 1.61
CA GLY A 32 -6.03 5.27 2.84
C GLY A 32 -7.38 5.95 2.66
N HIS A 33 -7.87 6.51 3.76
CA HIS A 33 -9.18 7.12 3.83
C HIS A 33 -9.23 8.23 4.88
N LEU A 34 -10.26 9.07 4.82
CA LEU A 34 -10.54 10.00 5.90
C LEU A 34 -10.87 9.21 7.17
N LEU A 35 -10.44 9.72 8.31
CA LEU A 35 -10.67 9.15 9.63
C LEU A 35 -11.26 10.23 10.55
N GLY A 36 -12.25 9.86 11.35
CA GLY A 36 -12.93 10.79 12.25
C GLY A 36 -13.83 10.06 13.23
N LEU A 37 -15.11 10.49 13.31
CA LEU A 37 -16.09 9.75 14.12
C LEU A 37 -16.37 8.36 13.56
N ASP A 38 -16.33 8.23 12.23
CA ASP A 38 -16.37 6.94 11.55
C ASP A 38 -14.94 6.52 11.15
N VAL A 39 -14.66 5.22 11.19
CA VAL A 39 -13.37 4.67 10.72
C VAL A 39 -13.15 5.05 9.26
N HIS A 40 -14.15 4.84 8.41
CA HIS A 40 -14.18 5.37 7.05
C HIS A 40 -15.01 6.65 7.03
N ASP A 41 -14.40 7.78 7.34
CA ASP A 41 -15.13 9.03 7.55
C ASP A 41 -15.72 9.64 6.26
N VAL A 42 -16.71 10.50 6.46
CA VAL A 42 -17.52 11.07 5.38
C VAL A 42 -16.75 12.04 4.49
N GLY A 43 -17.30 12.32 3.31
CA GLY A 43 -16.82 13.41 2.45
C GLY A 43 -15.63 13.07 1.55
N GLY A 44 -15.19 11.81 1.48
CA GLY A 44 -14.10 11.39 0.58
C GLY A 44 -14.33 11.74 -0.90
N TYR A 45 -15.60 11.77 -1.33
CA TYR A 45 -16.03 12.17 -2.68
C TYR A 45 -17.05 13.31 -2.59
N PRO A 46 -16.61 14.59 -2.59
CA PRO A 46 -17.52 15.72 -2.63
C PRO A 46 -18.29 15.76 -3.95
N ALA A 47 -19.40 16.50 -3.99
CA ALA A 47 -20.21 16.67 -5.20
C ALA A 47 -19.33 17.09 -6.40
N GLY A 48 -19.53 16.43 -7.55
CA GLY A 48 -18.72 16.63 -8.75
C GLY A 48 -17.41 15.83 -8.79
N THR A 49 -17.13 15.01 -7.78
CA THR A 49 -15.96 14.11 -7.78
C THR A 49 -16.40 12.67 -8.00
N GLU A 50 -15.99 12.09 -9.12
CA GLU A 50 -16.26 10.68 -9.44
C GLU A 50 -15.10 9.76 -9.04
N ARG A 51 -15.42 8.49 -8.83
CA ARG A 51 -14.42 7.42 -8.69
C ARG A 51 -13.69 7.20 -10.00
N ILE A 52 -12.45 6.76 -9.90
CA ILE A 52 -11.65 6.33 -11.06
C ILE A 52 -11.83 4.83 -11.18
N GLU A 53 -12.39 4.35 -12.29
CA GLU A 53 -12.72 2.94 -12.49
C GLU A 53 -11.54 2.12 -13.04
N GLU A 54 -10.34 2.37 -12.55
CA GLU A 54 -9.12 1.63 -12.90
C GLU A 54 -8.79 0.57 -11.84
N PRO A 55 -8.13 -0.56 -12.18
CA PRO A 55 -7.69 -1.53 -11.20
C PRO A 55 -6.79 -0.91 -10.12
N GLY A 56 -7.00 -1.29 -8.86
CA GLY A 56 -6.35 -0.70 -7.70
C GLY A 56 -6.97 0.63 -7.28
N ILE A 57 -7.00 1.62 -8.17
CA ILE A 57 -7.42 3.00 -7.88
C ILE A 57 -8.91 3.09 -7.51
N ARG A 58 -9.77 2.24 -8.11
CA ARG A 58 -11.22 2.22 -7.83
C ARG A 58 -11.59 2.03 -6.36
N TYR A 59 -10.69 1.43 -5.58
CA TYR A 59 -10.90 1.16 -4.16
C TYR A 59 -10.48 2.30 -3.24
N LEU A 60 -9.92 3.41 -3.75
CA LEU A 60 -9.68 4.61 -2.97
C LEU A 60 -10.98 5.08 -2.29
N ARG A 61 -10.91 5.49 -1.03
CA ARG A 61 -12.09 6.01 -0.32
C ARG A 61 -12.20 7.52 -0.36
N MET A 62 -11.18 8.19 -0.90
CA MET A 62 -11.18 9.62 -1.14
C MET A 62 -10.51 9.96 -2.47
N ARG A 63 -11.02 10.99 -3.14
CA ARG A 63 -10.37 11.62 -4.30
C ARG A 63 -10.45 13.12 -4.13
N ARG A 64 -9.53 13.69 -3.35
CA ARG A 64 -9.51 15.12 -3.06
C ARG A 64 -8.11 15.59 -2.70
N VAL A 65 -7.89 16.89 -2.82
CA VAL A 65 -6.66 17.54 -2.32
C VAL A 65 -6.72 17.56 -0.79
N LEU A 66 -5.64 17.11 -0.15
CA LEU A 66 -5.50 17.16 1.31
C LEU A 66 -5.46 18.61 1.78
N LYS A 67 -6.14 18.90 2.90
CA LYS A 67 -6.19 20.23 3.51
C LYS A 67 -5.88 20.14 4.99
N LYS A 68 -5.28 21.19 5.54
CA LYS A 68 -5.06 21.37 6.97
C LYS A 68 -6.31 20.98 7.78
N GLY A 69 -6.11 20.17 8.81
CA GLY A 69 -7.18 19.69 9.70
C GLY A 69 -7.87 18.40 9.25
N MET A 70 -7.58 17.89 8.05
CA MET A 70 -8.00 16.53 7.70
C MET A 70 -7.18 15.50 8.48
N VAL A 71 -7.83 14.44 8.95
CA VAL A 71 -7.16 13.24 9.44
C VAL A 71 -7.37 12.15 8.41
N VAL A 72 -6.29 11.48 8.03
CA VAL A 72 -6.31 10.39 7.04
C VAL A 72 -5.49 9.21 7.53
N THR A 73 -5.90 8.01 7.17
CA THR A 73 -5.04 6.84 7.27
C THR A 73 -4.03 6.84 6.12
N VAL A 74 -2.82 6.38 6.41
CA VAL A 74 -1.78 6.07 5.45
C VAL A 74 -1.42 4.61 5.67
N GLU A 75 -2.05 3.74 4.88
CA GLU A 75 -1.86 2.28 4.92
C GLU A 75 -0.89 1.70 3.85
N PRO A 76 0.12 2.48 3.38
CA PRO A 76 1.31 1.94 2.71
C PRO A 76 2.68 2.34 3.32
N GLU A 77 2.77 3.00 4.49
CA GLU A 77 4.01 3.75 4.80
C GLU A 77 4.91 3.14 5.89
N TYR A 78 6.21 3.16 5.59
CA TYR A 78 7.30 3.28 6.55
C TYR A 78 8.11 4.53 6.16
N PHE A 79 8.18 5.52 7.05
CA PHE A 79 9.03 6.70 6.88
C PHE A 79 10.15 6.67 7.91
N SER A 80 11.41 6.57 7.48
CA SER A 80 12.56 6.81 8.36
C SER A 80 12.96 8.29 8.28
N PRO A 81 12.98 9.04 9.40
CA PRO A 81 13.40 10.44 9.42
C PRO A 81 14.88 10.65 9.02
N THR A 82 15.67 9.58 8.94
CA THR A 82 17.07 9.61 8.51
C THR A 82 17.30 9.16 7.06
N GLN A 83 16.26 8.70 6.37
CA GLN A 83 16.39 8.09 5.04
C GLN A 83 15.58 8.90 4.03
N THR A 84 16.26 9.76 3.29
CA THR A 84 15.72 10.66 2.25
C THR A 84 15.07 9.94 1.06
N GLN A 85 14.96 8.61 1.11
CA GLN A 85 14.28 7.76 0.15
C GLN A 85 13.95 6.41 0.79
N THR A 86 12.88 6.38 1.57
CA THR A 86 12.31 5.11 2.04
C THR A 86 11.16 4.74 1.10
N PRO A 87 11.15 3.54 0.49
CA PRO A 87 10.15 3.21 -0.51
C PRO A 87 8.77 3.07 0.15
N ILE A 88 7.79 3.78 -0.42
CA ILE A 88 6.37 3.57 -0.23
C ILE A 88 6.09 2.06 -0.33
N THR A 89 5.71 1.42 0.78
CA THR A 89 5.40 -0.01 0.79
C THR A 89 3.91 -0.17 1.04
N ALA A 90 3.13 0.03 -0.03
CA ALA A 90 1.75 -0.41 -0.13
C ALA A 90 1.57 -1.75 0.57
N GLY A 91 0.48 -1.94 1.32
CA GLY A 91 0.17 -3.26 1.88
C GLY A 91 0.36 -4.34 0.80
N ILE A 92 1.24 -5.31 1.03
CA ILE A 92 1.55 -6.33 0.03
C ILE A 92 0.86 -7.61 0.47
N TYR A 93 0.04 -8.16 -0.42
CA TYR A 93 -0.68 -9.40 -0.18
C TYR A 93 -0.43 -10.40 -1.29
N PHE A 94 -0.28 -11.65 -0.91
CA PHE A 94 -0.16 -12.79 -1.81
C PHE A 94 -1.48 -13.57 -1.87
N CYS A 95 -2.56 -12.88 -2.25
CA CYS A 95 -3.89 -13.47 -2.33
C CYS A 95 -4.05 -14.26 -3.63
N ASN A 96 -4.24 -15.58 -3.51
CA ASN A 96 -4.42 -16.49 -4.67
C ASN A 96 -5.55 -16.05 -5.61
N HIS A 97 -6.65 -15.54 -5.06
CA HIS A 97 -7.80 -15.08 -5.87
C HIS A 97 -7.44 -13.88 -6.76
N MET A 98 -6.54 -13.00 -6.29
CA MET A 98 -6.10 -11.84 -7.06
C MET A 98 -4.97 -12.18 -8.04
N ILE A 99 -4.08 -13.09 -7.65
CA ILE A 99 -2.85 -13.40 -8.40
C ILE A 99 -3.08 -14.45 -9.49
N ASN A 100 -3.87 -15.50 -9.21
CA ASN A 100 -4.06 -16.59 -10.18
C ASN A 100 -4.60 -16.11 -11.55
N PRO A 101 -5.57 -15.17 -11.63
CA PRO A 101 -6.01 -14.62 -12.91
C PRO A 101 -4.89 -13.96 -13.73
N LEU A 102 -3.84 -13.43 -13.08
CA LEU A 102 -2.67 -12.89 -13.78
C LEU A 102 -1.82 -13.99 -14.39
N LEU A 103 -1.74 -15.16 -13.76
CA LEU A 103 -0.97 -16.30 -14.25
C LEU A 103 -1.64 -16.99 -15.44
N ASP A 104 -2.98 -16.96 -15.48
CA ASP A 104 -3.77 -17.48 -16.59
C ASP A 104 -3.72 -16.57 -17.83
N ASN A 105 -3.25 -15.33 -17.68
CA ASN A 105 -3.07 -14.37 -18.78
C ASN A 105 -1.58 -14.29 -19.20
N PRO A 106 -1.19 -14.77 -20.39
CA PRO A 106 0.20 -14.74 -20.85
C PRO A 106 0.87 -13.35 -20.83
N ASP A 107 0.11 -12.30 -21.14
CA ASP A 107 0.63 -10.92 -21.17
C ASP A 107 0.97 -10.38 -19.79
N MET A 108 0.36 -10.93 -18.74
CA MET A 108 0.61 -10.59 -17.34
C MET A 108 1.59 -11.56 -16.70
N ALA A 109 1.45 -12.86 -16.98
CA ALA A 109 2.30 -13.92 -16.46
C ALA A 109 3.78 -13.69 -16.82
N ARG A 110 4.06 -13.08 -17.99
CA ARG A 110 5.41 -12.70 -18.44
C ARG A 110 6.14 -11.69 -17.54
N PHE A 111 5.47 -11.13 -16.54
CA PHE A 111 6.07 -10.21 -15.57
C PHE A 111 6.35 -10.88 -14.22
N ILE A 112 5.94 -12.13 -14.02
CA ILE A 112 5.95 -12.80 -12.70
C ILE A 112 6.91 -13.97 -12.72
N ASP A 113 7.85 -13.98 -11.79
CA ASP A 113 8.65 -15.17 -11.51
C ASP A 113 7.88 -16.11 -10.57
N LEU A 114 7.45 -17.26 -11.11
CA LEU A 114 6.63 -18.22 -10.38
C LEU A 114 7.36 -18.90 -9.22
N GLU A 115 8.65 -19.18 -9.38
CA GLU A 115 9.46 -19.84 -8.35
C GLU A 115 9.64 -18.88 -7.17
N VAL A 116 10.00 -17.63 -7.46
CA VAL A 116 10.15 -16.61 -6.45
C VAL A 116 8.82 -16.31 -5.76
N LEU A 117 7.73 -16.13 -6.53
CA LEU A 117 6.39 -15.91 -5.99
C LEU A 117 5.96 -17.03 -5.03
N ALA A 118 6.24 -18.29 -5.36
CA ALA A 118 5.86 -19.44 -4.53
C ALA A 118 6.44 -19.36 -3.11
N ARG A 119 7.64 -18.78 -2.94
CA ARG A 119 8.28 -18.58 -1.62
C ARG A 119 7.52 -17.57 -0.74
N TYR A 120 6.87 -16.58 -1.35
CA TYR A 120 6.16 -15.52 -0.62
C TYR A 120 4.68 -15.81 -0.40
N ARG A 121 4.05 -16.68 -1.20
CA ARG A 121 2.63 -17.03 -1.04
C ARG A 121 2.22 -17.43 0.39
N PRO A 122 3.00 -18.24 1.14
CA PRO A 122 2.65 -18.61 2.51
C PRO A 122 2.65 -17.46 3.53
N VAL A 123 3.31 -16.33 3.23
CA VAL A 123 3.39 -15.16 4.13
C VAL A 123 2.01 -14.52 4.33
N GLY A 124 1.10 -14.65 3.36
CA GLY A 124 -0.20 -13.99 3.38
C GLY A 124 -0.06 -12.53 2.96
N GLY A 125 0.34 -11.65 3.87
CA GLY A 125 0.59 -10.26 3.55
C GLY A 125 0.99 -9.39 4.73
N VAL A 126 1.38 -8.16 4.43
CA VAL A 126 1.80 -7.16 5.41
C VAL A 126 1.09 -5.85 5.10
N ARG A 127 0.60 -5.17 6.14
CA ARG A 127 0.10 -3.79 6.08
C ARG A 127 0.66 -3.03 7.26
N ILE A 128 1.17 -1.85 6.99
CA ILE A 128 1.59 -0.87 8.00
C ILE A 128 0.67 0.33 7.80
N GLU A 129 0.06 0.78 8.88
CA GLU A 129 -0.96 1.83 8.87
C GLU A 129 -0.64 2.85 9.96
N ASP A 130 -0.74 4.11 9.57
CA ASP A 130 -0.59 5.30 10.40
C ASP A 130 -1.82 6.19 10.26
N ASP A 131 -2.22 6.82 11.36
CA ASP A 131 -3.19 7.91 11.39
C ASP A 131 -2.43 9.22 11.35
N VAL A 132 -2.67 10.07 10.35
CA VAL A 132 -1.96 11.34 10.20
C VAL A 132 -2.91 12.53 10.14
N LEU A 133 -2.58 13.58 10.88
CA LEU A 133 -3.23 14.89 10.83
C LEU A 133 -2.49 15.77 9.83
N ILE A 134 -3.20 16.29 8.83
CA ILE A 134 -2.63 17.22 7.85
C ILE A 134 -2.46 18.60 8.49
N THR A 135 -1.24 19.15 8.45
CA THR A 135 -0.91 20.49 8.93
C THR A 135 -0.89 21.49 7.77
N GLU A 136 -0.39 22.70 8.00
CA GLU A 136 -0.33 23.74 6.95
C GLU A 136 0.76 23.46 5.90
N ASP A 137 1.86 22.85 6.35
CA ASP A 137 3.10 22.62 5.60
C ASP A 137 3.53 21.15 5.59
N GLY A 138 2.74 20.24 6.16
CA GLY A 138 3.04 18.82 6.21
C GLY A 138 1.96 18.01 6.92
N TYR A 139 2.39 17.15 7.84
CA TYR A 139 1.53 16.31 8.65
C TYR A 139 2.13 16.05 10.04
N GLU A 140 1.27 15.65 10.98
CA GLU A 140 1.62 15.08 12.27
C GLU A 140 1.17 13.62 12.28
N ASN A 141 2.08 12.69 12.61
CA ASN A 141 1.72 11.29 12.78
C ASN A 141 1.20 11.04 14.20
N LEU A 142 -0.04 10.57 14.30
CA LEU A 142 -0.73 10.31 15.56
C LEU A 142 -0.46 8.88 16.07
N THR A 143 0.06 7.99 15.23
CA THR A 143 0.37 6.61 15.58
C THR A 143 1.79 6.48 16.15
N THR A 144 1.90 5.88 17.33
CA THR A 144 3.18 5.65 18.02
C THR A 144 3.37 4.18 18.33
N VAL A 145 3.98 3.44 17.40
CA VAL A 145 4.30 2.00 17.52
C VAL A 145 5.68 1.73 16.89
N PRO A 146 6.39 0.66 17.29
CA PRO A 146 7.64 0.26 16.64
C PRO A 146 7.42 -0.06 15.15
N ARG A 147 8.37 0.32 14.31
CA ARG A 147 8.24 0.24 12.85
C ARG A 147 9.40 -0.49 12.17
N SER A 148 10.62 -0.32 12.67
CA SER A 148 11.79 -1.01 12.12
C SER A 148 11.75 -2.49 12.48
N VAL A 149 12.46 -3.32 11.70
CA VAL A 149 12.60 -4.76 12.00
C VAL A 149 13.21 -4.92 13.39
N GLU A 150 14.25 -4.16 13.69
CA GLU A 150 14.97 -4.21 14.96
C GLU A 150 14.08 -3.79 16.14
N GLU A 151 13.27 -2.73 15.99
CA GLU A 151 12.34 -2.27 17.02
C GLU A 151 11.26 -3.32 17.31
N ILE A 152 10.71 -3.94 16.24
CA ILE A 152 9.70 -4.98 16.36
C ILE A 152 10.30 -6.24 16.98
N GLU A 153 11.50 -6.66 16.57
CA GLU A 153 12.19 -7.81 17.16
C GLU A 153 12.53 -7.57 18.63
N ALA A 154 13.02 -6.38 18.98
CA ALA A 154 13.33 -6.01 20.36
C ALA A 154 12.09 -6.06 21.26
N ILE A 155 10.98 -5.43 20.85
CA ILE A 155 9.76 -5.42 21.67
C ILE A 155 9.16 -6.82 21.82
N MET A 156 9.27 -7.67 20.79
CA MET A 156 8.73 -9.02 20.83
C MET A 156 9.60 -9.96 21.68
N ALA A 157 10.92 -9.76 21.69
CA ALA A 157 11.84 -10.51 22.53
C ALA A 157 11.61 -10.26 24.04
N GLU A 158 11.06 -9.10 24.40
CA GLU A 158 10.72 -8.76 25.80
C GLU A 158 9.52 -9.55 26.35
N GLY A 159 8.73 -10.22 25.48
CA GLY A 159 7.74 -11.22 25.89
C GLY A 159 6.62 -10.71 26.81
N ARG A 160 6.17 -9.46 26.64
CA ARG A 160 4.99 -8.93 27.34
C ARG A 160 3.69 -9.28 26.66
#